data_AF-S5ZK89-F1
#
_entry.id   AF-S5ZK89-F1
#
_cell.length_a   1.000
_cell.length_b   1.000
_cell.length_c   1.000
_cell.angle_alpha   90.00
_cell.angle_beta   90.00
_cell.angle_gamma   90.00
#
_symmetry.space_group_name_H-M   'P 1'
#
loop_
_entity.id
_entity.type
_entity.pdbx_description
1 polymer ?
#
loop_
_entity_poly.entity_id
_entity_poly.type
_entity_poly.pdbx_seq_one_letter_code
_entity_poly.pdbx_strand_id
1 'polypeptide(L)'
;MSLVGSPANFKKILSNKKLALLGDAIVNFIASAALSLQKGATGIKVSGKILQSVYSLSILATLDIEGIDKGEAVEAFLAYAWLNNMFTCEDGVKVVYGSLKKGKNLDEALAGLIDKVFKEHLT
;
A
#
# COMPACT_ATOMS: atom_id res chain seq x y z
N MET A 1 -11.87 -18.32 3.72
CA MET A 1 -12.79 -17.57 4.62
C MET A 1 -12.66 -16.10 4.24
N SER A 2 -13.40 -15.65 3.22
CA SER A 2 -13.30 -14.29 2.70
C SER A 2 -14.04 -13.31 3.61
N LEU A 3 -13.29 -12.66 4.52
CA LEU A 3 -13.82 -11.63 5.43
C LEU A 3 -14.10 -10.28 4.75
N VAL A 4 -14.00 -10.19 3.42
CA VAL A 4 -13.80 -8.92 2.71
C VAL A 4 -15.06 -8.45 1.95
N GLY A 5 -16.16 -9.20 2.01
CA GLY A 5 -17.36 -8.92 1.21
C GLY A 5 -18.23 -7.73 1.64
N SER A 6 -17.85 -6.91 2.63
CA SER A 6 -18.68 -5.77 3.06
C SER A 6 -17.89 -4.47 3.26
N PRO A 7 -18.46 -3.31 2.89
CA PRO A 7 -17.86 -2.00 3.15
C PRO A 7 -17.50 -1.76 4.62
N ALA A 8 -18.31 -2.27 5.55
CA ALA A 8 -18.06 -2.16 6.98
C ALA A 8 -16.77 -2.91 7.42
N ASN A 9 -16.48 -4.05 6.82
CA ASN A 9 -15.25 -4.80 7.10
C ASN A 9 -14.02 -4.08 6.56
N PHE A 10 -14.10 -3.53 5.35
CA PHE A 10 -13.03 -2.67 4.82
C PHE A 10 -12.79 -1.45 5.69
N LYS A 11 -13.85 -0.74 6.11
CA LYS A 11 -13.71 0.40 7.02
C LYS A 11 -12.98 0.02 8.30
N LYS A 12 -13.30 -1.14 8.89
CA LYS A 12 -12.63 -1.63 10.10
C LYS A 12 -11.14 -1.93 9.87
N ILE A 13 -10.77 -2.45 8.70
CA ILE A 13 -9.37 -2.70 8.33
C ILE A 13 -8.64 -1.38 8.12
N LEU A 14 -9.16 -0.51 7.24
CA LEU A 14 -8.50 0.73 6.83
C LEU A 14 -8.39 1.77 7.96
N SER A 15 -9.28 1.73 8.95
CA SER A 15 -9.21 2.61 10.14
C SER A 15 -8.40 2.02 11.31
N ASN A 16 -7.82 0.83 11.15
CA ASN A 16 -7.11 0.16 12.24
C ASN A 16 -5.71 0.73 12.45
N LYS A 17 -5.56 1.55 13.50
CA LYS A 17 -4.27 2.16 13.88
C LYS A 17 -3.13 1.16 14.12
N LYS A 18 -3.43 -0.05 14.64
CA LYS A 18 -2.38 -1.07 14.87
C LYS A 18 -1.87 -1.65 13.55
N LEU A 19 -2.75 -1.80 12.56
CA LEU A 19 -2.34 -2.20 11.21
C LEU A 19 -1.56 -1.06 10.54
N ALA A 20 -2.01 0.19 10.66
CA ALA A 20 -1.27 1.33 10.12
C ALA A 20 0.16 1.42 10.66
N LEU A 21 0.38 1.19 11.96
CA LEU A 21 1.73 1.18 12.55
C LEU A 21 2.67 0.12 11.94
N LEU A 22 2.16 -1.10 11.69
CA LEU A 22 2.94 -2.13 10.97
C LEU A 22 3.13 -1.74 9.50
N GLY A 23 2.11 -1.15 8.90
CA GLY A 23 2.08 -0.69 7.52
C GLY A 23 3.10 0.38 7.20
N ASP A 24 3.32 1.35 8.11
CA ASP A 24 4.36 2.38 8.01
C ASP A 24 5.74 1.72 7.82
N ALA A 25 6.07 0.72 8.63
CA ALA A 25 7.34 -0.01 8.49
C ALA A 25 7.43 -0.77 7.14
N ILE A 26 6.35 -1.43 6.73
CA ILE A 26 6.28 -2.19 5.47
C ILE A 26 6.46 -1.27 4.26
N VAL A 27 5.69 -0.18 4.18
CA VAL A 27 5.72 0.74 3.03
C VAL A 27 7.07 1.45 2.95
N ASN A 28 7.66 1.82 4.09
CA ASN A 28 8.99 2.42 4.14
C ASN A 28 10.07 1.46 3.66
N PHE A 29 10.02 0.18 4.05
CA PHE A 29 10.95 -0.83 3.55
C PHE A 29 10.82 -1.01 2.03
N ILE A 30 9.60 -1.22 1.53
CA ILE A 30 9.33 -1.44 0.11
C ILE A 30 9.84 -0.25 -0.72
N ALA A 31 9.50 0.97 -0.32
CA ALA A 31 9.90 2.17 -1.03
C ALA A 31 11.43 2.39 -0.99
N SER A 32 12.06 2.19 0.17
CA SER A 32 13.51 2.30 0.33
C SER A 32 14.27 1.30 -0.53
N ALA A 33 13.86 0.03 -0.51
CA ALA A 33 14.49 -1.03 -1.29
C ALA A 33 14.26 -0.84 -2.80
N ALA A 34 13.06 -0.49 -3.24
CA ALA A 34 12.77 -0.25 -4.65
C ALA A 34 13.55 0.94 -5.21
N LEU A 35 13.65 2.04 -4.47
CA LEU A 35 14.49 3.18 -4.84
C LEU A 35 15.98 2.82 -4.82
N SER A 36 16.40 2.00 -3.86
CA SER A 36 17.79 1.51 -3.81
C SER A 36 18.18 0.74 -5.06
N LEU A 37 17.27 -0.11 -5.56
CA LEU A 37 17.46 -0.85 -6.82
C LEU A 37 17.43 0.05 -8.06
N GLN A 38 16.79 1.23 -7.99
CA GLN A 38 16.70 2.16 -9.12
C GLN A 38 17.89 3.09 -9.24
N LYS A 39 18.36 3.65 -8.12
CA LYS A 39 19.31 4.79 -8.12
C LYS A 39 20.46 4.65 -7.12
N GLY A 40 20.62 3.49 -6.49
CA GLY A 40 21.65 3.24 -5.47
C GLY A 40 21.12 3.31 -4.04
N ALA A 41 21.84 2.68 -3.10
CA ALA A 41 21.41 2.43 -1.72
C ALA A 41 20.88 3.68 -1.00
N THR A 42 19.65 3.60 -0.48
CA THR A 42 18.96 4.69 0.20
C THR A 42 17.93 4.17 1.19
N GLY A 43 17.59 4.98 2.19
CA GLY A 43 16.48 4.76 3.11
C GLY A 43 15.59 6.00 3.14
N ILE A 44 14.28 5.81 3.01
CA ILE A 44 13.31 6.90 3.08
C ILE A 44 12.17 6.57 4.02
N LYS A 45 11.61 7.62 4.62
CA LYS A 45 10.27 7.58 5.20
C LYS A 45 9.29 8.17 4.21
N VAL A 46 8.30 7.40 3.80
CA VAL A 46 7.25 7.86 2.88
C VAL A 46 6.41 8.90 3.62
N SER A 47 6.33 10.10 3.06
CA SER A 47 5.58 11.18 3.72
C SER A 47 4.07 10.93 3.65
N GLY A 48 3.32 11.42 4.65
CA GLY A 48 1.86 11.34 4.65
C GLY A 48 1.22 11.96 3.39
N LYS A 49 1.84 12.99 2.80
CA LYS A 49 1.39 13.57 1.52
C LYS A 49 1.47 12.57 0.36
N ILE A 50 2.56 11.79 0.30
CA ILE A 50 2.70 10.72 -0.71
C ILE A 50 1.65 9.64 -0.44
N LEU A 51 1.46 9.20 0.80
CA LEU A 51 0.46 8.18 1.14
C LEU A 51 -0.98 8.62 0.81
N GLN A 52 -1.33 9.89 1.03
CA GLN A 52 -2.62 10.44 0.60
C GLN A 52 -2.77 10.44 -0.92
N SER A 53 -1.69 10.70 -1.67
CA SER A 53 -1.66 10.57 -3.13
C SER A 53 -1.87 9.11 -3.54
N VAL A 54 -1.14 8.17 -2.92
CA VAL A 54 -1.27 6.72 -3.14
C VAL A 54 -2.72 6.27 -2.95
N TYR A 55 -3.36 6.67 -1.84
CA TYR A 55 -4.77 6.36 -1.60
C TYR A 55 -5.64 6.82 -2.78
N SER A 56 -5.48 8.08 -3.18
CA SER A 56 -6.29 8.74 -4.20
C SER A 56 -6.07 8.17 -5.61
N LEU A 57 -4.89 7.61 -5.87
CA LEU A 57 -4.52 6.98 -7.15
C LEU A 57 -4.85 5.49 -7.21
N SER A 58 -5.23 4.87 -6.09
CA SER A 58 -5.51 3.43 -5.99
C SER A 58 -7.02 3.13 -5.96
N ILE A 59 -7.36 1.85 -6.10
CA ILE A 59 -8.71 1.31 -5.96
C ILE A 59 -9.33 1.58 -4.57
N LEU A 60 -8.53 1.89 -3.54
CA LEU A 60 -9.07 2.22 -2.22
C LEU A 60 -9.97 3.46 -2.26
N ALA A 61 -9.69 4.43 -3.14
CA ALA A 61 -10.52 5.62 -3.30
C ALA A 61 -11.93 5.29 -3.80
N THR A 62 -12.14 4.16 -4.50
CA THR A 62 -13.46 3.77 -5.03
C THR A 62 -14.33 3.08 -4.00
N LEU A 63 -13.81 2.76 -2.81
CA LEU A 63 -14.57 2.12 -1.73
C LEU A 63 -15.48 3.11 -0.99
N ASP A 64 -15.32 4.42 -1.22
CA ASP A 64 -16.13 5.52 -0.67
C ASP A 64 -16.32 5.45 0.86
N ILE A 65 -15.23 5.16 1.58
CA ILE A 65 -15.26 5.00 3.04
C ILE A 65 -15.03 6.36 3.70
N GLU A 66 -16.09 6.89 4.31
CA GLU A 66 -16.02 8.14 5.07
C GLU A 66 -15.35 7.99 6.45
N GLY A 67 -14.70 9.07 6.90
CA GLY A 67 -14.17 9.22 8.26
C GLY A 67 -12.89 8.44 8.55
N ILE A 68 -12.05 8.20 7.53
CA ILE A 68 -10.74 7.56 7.67
C ILE A 68 -9.61 8.50 7.27
N ASP A 69 -8.44 8.33 7.90
CA ASP A 69 -7.21 8.96 7.43
C ASP A 69 -6.70 8.20 6.21
N LYS A 70 -6.60 8.88 5.07
CA LYS A 70 -6.23 8.26 3.78
C LYS A 70 -4.80 7.70 3.79
N GLY A 71 -3.87 8.36 4.48
CA GLY A 71 -2.49 7.91 4.56
C GLY A 71 -2.37 6.65 5.40
N GLU A 72 -2.97 6.67 6.59
CA GLU A 72 -3.01 5.50 7.47
C GLU A 72 -3.81 4.34 6.85
N ALA A 73 -4.83 4.63 6.04
CA ALA A 73 -5.59 3.59 5.34
C ALA A 73 -4.71 2.79 4.36
N VAL A 74 -3.80 3.46 3.66
CA VAL A 74 -2.82 2.79 2.78
C VAL A 74 -1.91 1.88 3.60
N GLU A 75 -1.38 2.38 4.71
CA GLU A 75 -0.51 1.60 5.60
C GLU A 75 -1.27 0.39 6.18
N ALA A 76 -2.48 0.61 6.70
CA ALA A 76 -3.31 -0.44 7.27
C ALA A 76 -3.67 -1.52 6.24
N PHE A 77 -3.95 -1.13 4.99
CA PHE A 77 -4.19 -2.06 3.90
C PHE A 77 -2.97 -2.94 3.63
N LEU A 78 -1.78 -2.35 3.48
CA LEU A 78 -0.55 -3.10 3.20
C LEU A 78 -0.21 -4.07 4.34
N ALA A 79 -0.37 -3.64 5.60
CA ALA A 79 -0.20 -4.52 6.75
C ALA A 79 -1.20 -5.68 6.77
N TYR A 80 -2.47 -5.40 6.50
CA TYR A 80 -3.50 -6.43 6.41
C TYR A 80 -3.16 -7.46 5.33
N ALA A 81 -2.85 -6.99 4.12
CA ALA A 81 -2.54 -7.85 3.00
C ALA A 81 -1.30 -8.73 3.27
N TRP A 82 -0.25 -8.15 3.85
CA TRP A 82 0.95 -8.89 4.23
C TRP A 82 0.67 -9.95 5.30
N LEU A 83 -0.06 -9.61 6.37
CA LEU A 83 -0.43 -10.55 7.44
C LEU A 83 -1.31 -11.72 6.95
N ASN A 84 -2.01 -11.53 5.83
CA ASN A 84 -2.85 -12.54 5.21
C ASN A 84 -2.16 -13.25 4.04
N ASN A 85 -0.84 -13.11 3.90
CA ASN A 85 -0.03 -13.73 2.84
C ASN A 85 -0.51 -13.40 1.41
N MET A 86 -1.11 -12.22 1.20
CA MET A 86 -1.52 -11.75 -0.13
C MET A 86 -0.31 -11.27 -0.95
N PHE A 87 0.78 -10.87 -0.28
CA PHE A 87 2.06 -10.57 -0.93
C PHE A 87 3.20 -10.63 0.09
N THR A 88 4.43 -10.78 -0.38
CA THR A 88 5.66 -10.61 0.42
C THR A 88 6.25 -9.22 0.23
N CYS A 89 7.08 -8.76 1.16
CA CYS A 89 7.78 -7.48 1.00
C CYS A 89 8.64 -7.47 -0.27
N GLU A 90 9.28 -8.60 -0.59
CA GLU A 90 10.09 -8.80 -1.80
C GLU A 90 9.26 -8.64 -3.07
N ASP A 91 8.02 -9.17 -3.09
CA ASP A 91 7.11 -8.99 -4.22
C ASP A 91 6.65 -7.54 -4.33
N GLY A 92 6.37 -6.89 -3.20
CA GLY A 92 6.10 -5.45 -3.14
C GLY A 92 7.23 -4.62 -3.75
N VAL A 93 8.48 -4.93 -3.39
CA VAL A 93 9.68 -4.28 -3.95
C VAL A 93 9.77 -4.50 -5.45
N LYS A 94 9.58 -5.72 -5.96
CA LYS A 94 9.62 -6.01 -7.40
C LYS A 94 8.58 -5.21 -8.17
N VAL A 95 7.35 -5.13 -7.67
CA VAL A 95 6.25 -4.39 -8.31
C VAL A 95 6.57 -2.89 -8.36
N VAL A 96 6.94 -2.31 -7.22
CA VAL A 96 7.25 -0.87 -7.13
C VAL A 96 8.47 -0.53 -7.99
N TYR A 97 9.55 -1.31 -7.91
CA TYR A 97 10.74 -1.13 -8.73
C TYR A 97 10.44 -1.23 -10.23
N GLY A 98 9.63 -2.21 -10.64
CA GLY A 98 9.22 -2.37 -12.04
C GLY A 98 8.44 -1.16 -12.56
N SER A 99 7.57 -0.58 -11.75
CA SER A 99 6.84 0.66 -12.08
C SER A 99 7.77 1.87 -12.16
N LEU A 100 8.67 2.03 -11.19
CA LEU A 100 9.69 3.10 -11.19
C LEU A 100 10.58 3.06 -12.43
N LYS A 101 10.99 1.85 -12.88
CA LYS A 101 11.75 1.67 -14.14
C LYS A 101 10.97 2.10 -15.39
N LYS A 102 9.64 2.08 -15.35
CA LYS A 102 8.76 2.54 -16.42
C LYS A 102 8.50 4.06 -16.36
N GLY A 103 9.21 4.79 -15.49
CA GLY A 103 9.10 6.24 -15.37
C GLY A 103 7.97 6.72 -14.48
N LYS A 104 7.29 5.83 -13.75
CA LYS A 104 6.28 6.20 -12.75
C LYS A 104 6.94 6.84 -11.54
N ASN A 105 6.24 7.79 -10.92
CA ASN A 105 6.66 8.34 -9.63
C ASN A 105 6.34 7.34 -8.49
N LEU A 106 6.79 7.65 -7.26
CA LEU A 106 6.69 6.73 -6.13
C LEU A 106 5.24 6.48 -5.71
N ASP A 107 4.39 7.50 -5.73
CA ASP A 107 2.97 7.38 -5.40
C ASP A 107 2.20 6.54 -6.42
N GLU A 108 2.41 6.74 -7.71
CA GLU A 108 1.83 5.87 -8.76
C GLU A 108 2.31 4.42 -8.61
N ALA A 109 3.61 4.22 -8.32
CA ALA A 109 4.18 2.88 -8.19
C ALA A 109 3.60 2.12 -6.97
N LEU A 110 3.45 2.80 -5.84
CA LEU A 110 2.82 2.25 -4.63
C LEU A 110 1.31 2.03 -4.81
N ALA A 111 0.61 2.93 -5.51
CA ALA A 111 -0.80 2.73 -5.84
C ALA A 111 -0.99 1.49 -6.74
N GLY A 112 -0.09 1.28 -7.69
CA GLY A 112 -0.08 0.07 -8.53
C GLY A 112 0.13 -1.23 -7.74
N LEU A 113 0.90 -1.19 -6.64
CA LEU A 113 1.01 -2.34 -5.73
C LEU A 113 -0.32 -2.63 -5.04
N ILE A 114 -0.98 -1.61 -4.50
CA ILE A 114 -2.30 -1.75 -3.86
C ILE A 114 -3.32 -2.34 -4.83
N ASP A 115 -3.39 -1.80 -6.04
CA ASP A 115 -4.30 -2.27 -7.08
C ASP A 115 -4.08 -3.73 -7.46
N LYS A 116 -2.80 -4.14 -7.59
CA LYS A 116 -2.44 -5.52 -7.90
C LYS A 116 -2.89 -6.45 -6.79
N VAL A 117 -2.54 -6.15 -5.54
CA VAL A 117 -2.89 -6.97 -4.37
C VAL A 117 -4.41 -7.08 -4.23
N PHE A 118 -5.13 -5.97 -4.40
CA PHE A 118 -6.57 -5.95 -4.32
C PHE A 118 -7.22 -6.83 -5.40
N LYS A 119 -6.80 -6.69 -6.66
CA LYS A 119 -7.35 -7.47 -7.79
C LYS A 119 -6.99 -8.97 -7.75
N GLU A 120 -5.88 -9.34 -7.14
CA GLU A 120 -5.46 -10.75 -7.07
C GLU A 120 -6.13 -11.51 -5.92
N HIS A 121 -6.59 -10.81 -4.87
CA HIS A 121 -7.03 -11.46 -3.63
C HIS A 121 -8.40 -11.04 -3.11
N LEU A 122 -8.95 -9.90 -3.56
CA LEU A 122 -10.13 -9.27 -2.95
C LEU A 122 -11.27 -8.98 -3.94
N THR A 123 -11.11 -9.33 -5.23
CA THR A 123 -12.19 -9.35 -6.24
C THR A 123 -12.79 -10.74 -6.39
#